data_AF-A0A9E4CLW8-F1
#
_entry.id   AF-A0A9E4CLW8-F1
#
_cell.length_a   1.000
_cell.length_b   1.000
_cell.length_c   1.000
_cell.angle_alpha   90.00
_cell.angle_beta   90.00
_cell.angle_gamma   90.00
#
_symmetry.space_group_name_H-M   'P 1'
#
loop_
_entity.id
_entity.type
_entity.pdbx_description
1 polymer ?
#
loop_
_entity_poly.entity_id
_entity_poly.type
_entity_poly.pdbx_seq_one_letter_code
_entity_poly.pdbx_strand_id
1 'polypeptide(L)'
;YTAITHPLKDYHRSQELFQRWAELAAFNVVFRTHEGNQPEANHQFYDDPATLAHFARCARIYAAWAFYRRELVAEAARSGAPVVRHLFLHYPDDPRVLAINHEQFLVGSELLVAPVLDPGVTEVNVYLPKGEWVHLWRGTTFGSTESGTEITIPAPLGEPAVFYRKGSSVGEHFREMLGELIQE
;
A
#
# COMPACT_ATOMS: atom_id res chain seq x y z
N TYR A 1 15.11 8.12 5.62
CA TYR A 1 16.17 7.81 6.59
C TYR A 1 17.33 8.79 6.49
N THR A 2 17.73 9.17 5.28
CA THR A 2 18.76 10.18 5.05
C THR A 2 18.13 11.56 4.86
N ALA A 3 18.41 12.47 5.77
CA ALA A 3 18.22 13.90 5.59
C ALA A 3 19.54 14.53 5.14
N ILE A 4 19.45 15.46 4.20
CA ILE A 4 20.60 16.22 3.70
C ILE A 4 20.26 17.69 3.79
N THR A 5 20.94 18.39 4.69
CA THR A 5 20.96 19.85 4.71
C THR A 5 22.03 20.31 3.73
N HIS A 6 21.61 20.94 2.64
CA HIS A 6 22.52 21.40 1.59
C HIS A 6 22.27 22.89 1.33
N PRO A 7 23.31 23.73 1.11
CA PRO A 7 23.17 25.18 0.94
C PRO A 7 22.18 25.67 -0.14
N LEU A 8 21.71 24.79 -1.03
CA LEU A 8 20.79 25.09 -2.12
C LEU A 8 19.38 24.52 -1.92
N LYS A 9 19.27 23.38 -1.23
CA LYS A 9 18.01 22.67 -1.07
C LYS A 9 18.14 21.66 0.06
N ASP A 10 17.22 21.77 1.01
CA ASP A 10 17.10 20.77 2.06
C ASP A 10 16.28 19.58 1.58
N TYR A 11 16.77 18.39 1.91
CA TYR A 11 16.07 17.13 1.71
C TYR A 11 15.65 16.62 3.08
N HIS A 12 14.59 17.21 3.61
CA HIS A 12 13.98 16.84 4.88
C HIS A 12 12.65 16.13 4.66
N ARG A 13 12.27 15.29 5.62
CA ARG A 13 11.00 14.57 5.59
C ARG A 13 9.86 15.53 5.92
N SER A 14 8.94 15.70 4.98
CA SER A 14 7.68 16.41 5.22
C SER A 14 6.65 15.52 5.92
N GLN A 15 5.60 16.14 6.46
CA GLN A 15 4.43 15.45 7.01
C GLN A 15 3.77 14.53 5.98
N GLU A 16 3.50 15.03 4.77
CA GLU A 16 2.89 14.23 3.69
C GLU A 16 3.75 13.03 3.32
N LEU A 17 5.07 13.23 3.16
CA LEU A 17 5.99 12.13 2.85
C LEU A 17 5.94 11.06 3.94
N PHE A 18 5.92 11.46 5.22
CA PHE A 18 5.78 10.50 6.33
C PHE A 18 4.47 9.73 6.23
N GLN A 19 3.34 10.43 6.01
CA GLN A 19 2.01 9.82 5.96
C GLN A 19 1.84 8.86 4.76
N ARG A 20 2.31 9.24 3.57
CA ARG A 20 2.32 8.36 2.38
C ARG A 20 3.23 7.14 2.56
N TRP A 21 4.38 7.32 3.22
CA TRP A 21 5.25 6.18 3.55
C TRP A 21 4.60 5.22 4.55
N ALA A 22 3.84 5.74 5.52
CA ALA A 22 3.09 4.90 6.44
C ALA A 22 2.00 4.09 5.73
N GLU A 23 1.29 4.68 4.76
CA GLU A 23 0.32 3.97 3.91
C GLU A 23 0.99 2.81 3.15
N LEU A 24 2.12 3.06 2.50
CA LEU A 24 2.89 2.02 1.79
C LEU A 24 3.39 0.94 2.76
N ALA A 25 3.93 1.33 3.92
CA ALA A 25 4.47 0.40 4.90
C ALA A 25 3.38 -0.48 5.54
N ALA A 26 2.12 -0.04 5.58
CA ALA A 26 1.02 -0.84 6.10
C ALA A 26 0.76 -2.11 5.28
N PHE A 27 1.26 -2.19 4.05
CA PHE A 27 1.15 -3.35 3.14
C PHE A 27 2.47 -4.12 2.98
N ASN A 28 3.36 -4.03 3.97
CA ASN A 28 4.63 -4.76 4.00
C ASN A 28 4.67 -5.83 5.11
N VAL A 29 5.77 -6.59 5.19
CA VAL A 29 5.96 -7.65 6.20
C VAL A 29 6.16 -7.07 7.61
N VAL A 30 6.77 -5.89 7.71
CA VAL A 30 7.10 -5.23 8.98
C VAL A 30 6.68 -3.76 8.89
N PHE A 31 5.94 -3.30 9.89
CA PHE A 31 5.54 -1.91 10.04
C PHE A 31 6.37 -1.22 11.13
N ARG A 32 7.34 -0.39 10.74
CA ARG A 32 8.32 0.21 11.65
C ARG A 32 8.73 1.61 11.19
N THR A 33 8.85 2.53 12.15
CA THR A 33 9.36 3.90 11.93
C THR A 33 10.86 4.01 12.25
N HIS A 34 11.42 5.19 12.03
CA HIS A 34 12.76 5.57 12.50
C HIS A 34 12.92 7.09 12.42
N GLU A 35 13.56 7.69 13.43
CA GLU A 35 13.78 9.14 13.46
C GLU A 35 14.70 9.59 12.31
N GLY A 36 15.85 8.94 12.15
CA GLY A 36 16.77 9.13 11.03
C GLY A 36 18.12 9.66 11.52
N ASN A 37 18.92 10.23 10.61
CA ASN A 37 20.22 10.80 10.95
C ASN A 37 20.15 12.23 11.52
N GLN A 38 19.07 12.97 11.28
CA GLN A 38 18.85 14.32 11.81
C GLN A 38 17.40 14.46 12.34
N PRO A 39 17.06 13.84 13.48
CA PRO A 39 15.68 13.77 13.99
C PRO A 39 14.98 15.13 14.10
N GLU A 40 15.65 16.13 14.67
CA GLU A 40 15.11 17.47 14.94
C GLU A 40 14.77 18.28 13.68
N ALA A 41 15.39 17.95 12.54
CA ALA A 41 15.14 18.61 11.27
C ALA A 41 14.08 17.91 10.41
N ASN A 42 13.47 16.83 10.90
CA ASN A 42 12.58 15.97 10.11
C ASN A 42 11.28 15.69 10.84
N HIS A 43 10.19 15.65 10.08
CA HIS A 43 8.88 15.28 10.62
C HIS A 43 8.87 13.85 11.19
N GLN A 44 8.33 13.71 12.39
CA GLN A 44 8.14 12.46 13.12
C GLN A 44 6.65 12.21 13.36
N PHE A 45 6.31 10.95 13.62
CA PHE A 45 4.91 10.56 13.82
C PHE A 45 4.27 11.18 15.07
N TYR A 46 5.09 11.60 16.03
CA TYR A 46 4.67 12.19 17.31
C TYR A 46 4.73 13.72 17.33
N ASP A 47 5.07 14.38 16.22
CA ASP A 47 5.21 15.84 16.18
C ASP A 47 3.87 16.56 16.21
N ASP A 48 2.81 15.94 15.68
CA ASP A 48 1.47 16.50 15.68
C ASP A 48 0.35 15.44 15.77
N PRO A 49 -0.83 15.80 16.32
CA PRO A 49 -1.93 14.86 16.48
C PRO A 49 -2.47 14.26 15.17
N ALA A 50 -2.43 14.99 14.06
CA ALA A 50 -2.95 14.50 12.79
C ALA A 50 -2.04 13.41 12.20
N THR A 51 -0.71 13.59 12.27
CA THR A 51 0.25 12.55 11.87
C THR A 51 0.17 11.33 12.77
N LEU A 52 0.03 11.52 14.10
CA LEU A 52 -0.13 10.41 15.03
C LEU A 52 -1.41 9.61 14.73
N ALA A 53 -2.54 10.29 14.49
CA ALA A 53 -3.80 9.66 14.13
C ALA A 53 -3.71 8.90 12.79
N HIS A 54 -3.06 9.49 11.79
CA HIS A 54 -2.82 8.83 10.50
C HIS A 54 -1.94 7.59 10.64
N PHE A 55 -0.86 7.68 11.43
CA PHE A 55 0.01 6.55 11.71
C PHE A 55 -0.72 5.43 12.46
N ALA A 56 -1.55 5.78 13.46
CA ALA A 56 -2.40 4.83 14.17
C ALA A 56 -3.41 4.14 13.23
N ARG A 57 -4.03 4.90 12.31
CA ARG A 57 -4.88 4.32 11.25
C ARG A 57 -4.10 3.34 10.38
N CYS A 58 -2.89 3.68 9.94
CA CYS A 58 -2.03 2.77 9.16
C CYS A 58 -1.64 1.52 9.96
N ALA A 59 -1.38 1.64 11.26
CA ALA A 59 -1.13 0.50 12.14
C ALA A 59 -2.34 -0.45 12.22
N ARG A 60 -3.56 0.11 12.24
CA ARG A 60 -4.81 -0.68 12.20
C ARG A 60 -5.02 -1.35 10.86
N ILE A 61 -4.74 -0.68 9.75
CA ILE A 61 -4.71 -1.31 8.41
C ILE A 61 -3.75 -2.50 8.43
N TYR A 62 -2.52 -2.30 8.91
CA TYR A 62 -1.52 -3.37 9.03
C TYR A 62 -1.98 -4.53 9.93
N ALA A 63 -2.70 -4.25 11.01
CA ALA A 63 -3.27 -5.26 11.89
C ALA A 63 -4.42 -6.04 11.22
N ALA A 64 -5.28 -5.38 10.45
CA ALA A 64 -6.49 -5.96 9.85
C ALA A 64 -6.19 -7.13 8.90
N TRP A 65 -5.08 -7.10 8.15
CA TRP A 65 -4.68 -8.22 7.28
C TRP A 65 -3.62 -9.15 7.91
N ALA A 66 -3.43 -9.10 9.25
CA ALA A 66 -2.43 -9.92 9.94
C ALA A 66 -2.63 -11.44 9.73
N PHE A 67 -3.87 -11.89 9.57
CA PHE A 67 -4.19 -13.29 9.25
C PHE A 67 -3.51 -13.71 7.93
N TYR A 68 -3.71 -12.93 6.87
CA TYR A 68 -3.13 -13.21 5.56
C TYR A 68 -1.62 -13.03 5.54
N ARG A 69 -1.09 -12.03 6.27
CA ARG A 69 0.36 -11.86 6.42
C ARG A 69 1.03 -13.11 6.98
N ARG A 70 0.43 -13.74 7.99
CA ARG A 70 0.97 -14.98 8.59
C ARG A 70 0.99 -16.13 7.59
N GLU A 71 -0.06 -16.26 6.79
CA GLU A 71 -0.12 -17.27 5.72
C GLU A 71 0.99 -17.05 4.68
N LEU A 72 1.17 -15.81 4.22
CA LEU A 72 2.20 -15.45 3.24
C LEU A 72 3.62 -15.63 3.78
N VAL A 73 3.86 -15.31 5.05
CA VAL A 73 5.17 -15.57 5.69
C VAL A 73 5.43 -17.08 5.79
N ALA A 74 4.41 -17.87 6.12
CA ALA A 74 4.53 -19.33 6.14
C ALA A 74 4.76 -19.93 4.74
N GLU A 75 4.12 -19.37 3.71
CA GLU A 75 4.37 -19.70 2.31
C GLU A 75 5.81 -19.37 1.93
N ALA A 76 6.28 -18.17 2.23
CA ALA A 76 7.65 -17.73 1.96
C ALA A 76 8.69 -18.67 2.58
N ALA A 77 8.46 -19.13 3.81
CA ALA A 77 9.34 -20.09 4.47
C ALA A 77 9.40 -21.47 3.78
N ARG A 78 8.32 -21.88 3.10
CA ARG A 78 8.24 -23.19 2.42
C ARG A 78 8.73 -23.14 0.98
N SER A 79 8.39 -22.10 0.23
CA SER A 79 8.60 -22.02 -1.23
C SER A 79 9.61 -20.96 -1.66
N GLY A 80 9.96 -20.02 -0.79
CA GLY A 80 10.74 -18.83 -1.14
C GLY A 80 9.93 -17.73 -1.85
N ALA A 81 8.62 -17.89 -2.03
CA ALA A 81 7.78 -16.86 -2.63
C ALA A 81 7.73 -15.61 -1.74
N PRO A 82 7.98 -14.40 -2.27
CA PRO A 82 7.98 -13.19 -1.45
C PRO A 82 6.55 -12.80 -1.04
N VAL A 83 6.41 -12.12 0.10
CA VAL A 83 5.12 -11.62 0.60
C VAL A 83 4.60 -10.49 -0.29
N VAL A 84 5.49 -9.54 -0.63
CA VAL A 84 5.23 -8.49 -1.61
C VAL A 84 5.78 -8.94 -2.95
N ARG A 85 4.94 -8.93 -3.97
CA ARG A 85 5.21 -9.57 -5.27
C ARG A 85 5.09 -8.55 -6.39
N HIS A 86 6.01 -8.61 -7.34
CA HIS A 86 5.76 -8.02 -8.63
C HIS A 86 4.63 -8.77 -9.34
N LEU A 87 3.78 -8.06 -10.08
CA LEU A 87 2.61 -8.63 -10.75
C LEU A 87 2.98 -9.75 -11.74
N PHE A 88 4.16 -9.70 -12.35
CA PHE A 88 4.65 -10.71 -13.30
C PHE A 88 4.64 -12.13 -12.72
N LEU A 89 4.78 -12.29 -11.39
CA LEU A 89 4.76 -13.60 -10.73
C LEU A 89 3.43 -14.33 -10.91
N HIS A 90 2.34 -13.57 -11.10
CA HIS A 90 0.99 -14.10 -11.29
C HIS A 90 0.45 -13.88 -12.71
N TYR A 91 1.08 -12.96 -13.47
CA TYR A 91 0.65 -12.52 -14.79
C TYR A 91 1.84 -12.41 -15.75
N PRO A 92 2.57 -13.51 -16.02
CA PRO A 92 3.81 -13.46 -16.80
C PRO A 92 3.57 -13.16 -18.29
N ASP A 93 2.39 -13.51 -18.81
CA ASP A 93 2.04 -13.35 -20.23
C ASP A 93 1.43 -11.98 -20.56
N ASP A 94 1.29 -11.10 -19.56
CA ASP A 94 0.70 -9.77 -19.72
C ASP A 94 1.79 -8.73 -20.00
N PRO A 95 1.90 -8.20 -21.24
CA PRO A 95 2.98 -7.27 -21.60
C PRO A 95 2.92 -5.97 -20.81
N ARG A 96 1.72 -5.56 -20.37
CA ARG A 96 1.56 -4.32 -19.61
C ARG A 96 2.08 -4.50 -18.19
N VAL A 97 1.88 -5.69 -17.60
CA VAL A 97 2.48 -6.07 -16.31
C VAL A 97 4.00 -6.05 -16.39
N LEU A 98 4.59 -6.56 -17.47
CA LEU A 98 6.05 -6.56 -17.65
C LEU A 98 6.67 -5.16 -17.77
N ALA A 99 5.86 -4.15 -18.11
CA ALA A 99 6.28 -2.75 -18.21
C ALA A 99 6.12 -1.96 -16.89
N ILE A 100 5.52 -2.55 -15.86
CA ILE A 100 5.41 -1.93 -14.52
C ILE A 100 6.76 -2.08 -13.82
N ASN A 101 7.19 -1.05 -13.10
CA ASN A 101 8.45 -1.06 -12.37
C ASN A 101 8.21 -0.96 -10.86
N HIS A 102 7.64 0.15 -10.42
CA HIS A 102 7.57 0.54 -9.01
C HIS A 102 6.22 1.14 -8.61
N GLU A 103 5.34 1.34 -9.59
CA GLU A 103 4.07 2.05 -9.47
C GLU A 103 3.03 1.25 -8.66
N GLN A 104 3.14 -0.09 -8.67
CA GLN A 104 2.20 -0.97 -7.98
C GLN A 104 2.80 -2.35 -7.72
N PHE A 105 2.24 -3.04 -6.72
CA PHE A 105 2.67 -4.39 -6.31
C PHE A 105 1.48 -5.20 -5.82
N LEU A 106 1.68 -6.52 -5.71
CA LEU A 106 0.74 -7.42 -5.04
C LEU A 106 1.22 -7.72 -3.62
N VAL A 107 0.28 -7.87 -2.68
CA VAL A 107 0.52 -8.56 -1.41
C VAL A 107 -0.06 -9.95 -1.56
N GLY A 108 0.81 -10.95 -1.63
CA GLY A 108 0.44 -12.30 -2.01
C GLY A 108 -0.17 -12.34 -3.41
N SER A 109 -1.21 -13.16 -3.59
CA SER A 109 -2.00 -13.23 -4.82
C SER A 109 -3.29 -12.40 -4.78
N GLU A 110 -3.72 -11.97 -3.58
CA GLU A 110 -5.10 -11.53 -3.35
C GLU A 110 -5.27 -10.01 -3.32
N LEU A 111 -4.25 -9.25 -2.93
CA LEU A 111 -4.32 -7.80 -2.80
C LEU A 111 -3.40 -7.12 -3.81
N LEU A 112 -3.87 -6.03 -4.41
CA LEU A 112 -3.11 -5.12 -5.27
C LEU A 112 -3.04 -3.74 -4.63
N VAL A 113 -1.84 -3.16 -4.57
CA VAL A 113 -1.58 -1.87 -3.94
C VAL A 113 -0.87 -0.96 -4.94
N ALA A 114 -1.39 0.25 -5.12
CA ALA A 114 -0.79 1.31 -5.93
C ALA A 114 -0.61 2.56 -5.05
N PRO A 115 0.58 2.77 -4.45
CA PRO A 115 0.83 3.90 -3.56
C PRO A 115 0.88 5.23 -4.31
N VAL A 116 0.56 6.32 -3.63
CA VAL A 116 0.90 7.68 -4.09
C VAL A 116 2.38 7.92 -3.80
N LEU A 117 3.16 8.22 -4.84
CA LEU A 117 4.62 8.36 -4.73
C LEU A 117 5.13 9.81 -4.88
N ASP A 118 4.31 10.68 -5.46
CA ASP A 118 4.66 12.08 -5.74
C ASP A 118 3.95 13.06 -4.80
N PRO A 119 4.62 14.17 -4.40
CA PRO A 119 4.07 15.14 -3.46
C PRO A 119 2.88 15.90 -4.06
N GLY A 120 1.84 16.11 -3.25
CA GLY A 120 0.62 16.83 -3.62
C GLY A 120 -0.36 16.04 -4.50
N VAL A 121 -0.08 14.77 -4.80
CA VAL A 121 -0.93 13.92 -5.63
C VAL A 121 -2.04 13.28 -4.80
N THR A 122 -3.26 13.29 -5.34
CA THR A 122 -4.48 12.77 -4.69
C THR A 122 -5.21 11.71 -5.53
N GLU A 123 -4.65 11.33 -6.68
CA GLU A 123 -5.15 10.27 -7.56
C GLU A 123 -3.99 9.49 -8.15
N VAL A 124 -4.19 8.20 -8.45
CA VAL A 124 -3.16 7.35 -9.06
C VAL A 124 -3.71 6.60 -10.25
N ASN A 125 -2.86 6.40 -11.25
CA ASN A 125 -3.12 5.50 -12.35
C ASN A 125 -2.76 4.07 -11.92
N VAL A 126 -3.71 3.15 -12.08
CA VAL A 126 -3.58 1.75 -11.67
C VAL A 126 -3.88 0.86 -12.87
N TYR A 127 -2.98 -0.09 -13.12
CA TYR A 127 -3.26 -1.19 -14.03
C TYR A 127 -3.78 -2.38 -13.26
N LEU A 128 -5.02 -2.79 -13.50
CA LEU A 128 -5.60 -4.00 -12.96
C LEU A 128 -5.40 -5.14 -13.97
N PRO A 129 -4.61 -6.18 -13.66
CA PRO A 129 -4.49 -7.34 -14.54
C PRO A 129 -5.83 -8.04 -14.72
N LYS A 130 -5.92 -8.89 -15.74
CA LYS A 130 -7.10 -9.71 -16.03
C LYS A 130 -7.74 -10.29 -14.77
N GLY A 131 -9.03 -10.02 -14.60
CA GLY A 131 -9.82 -10.31 -13.42
C GLY A 131 -10.69 -9.11 -13.01
N GLU A 132 -11.62 -9.38 -12.09
CA GLU A 132 -12.39 -8.33 -11.42
C GLU A 132 -11.79 -8.05 -10.05
N TRP A 133 -11.67 -6.76 -9.71
CA TRP A 133 -11.00 -6.26 -8.51
C TRP A 133 -11.90 -5.29 -7.77
N VAL A 134 -12.04 -5.47 -6.46
CA VAL A 134 -12.87 -4.65 -5.60
C VAL A 134 -12.00 -3.61 -4.90
N HIS A 135 -12.35 -2.34 -5.03
CA HIS A 135 -11.66 -1.25 -4.35
C HIS A 135 -11.93 -1.30 -2.84
N LEU A 136 -10.87 -1.38 -2.03
CA LEU A 136 -10.94 -1.66 -0.59
C LEU A 136 -11.85 -0.68 0.16
N TRP A 137 -11.76 0.61 -0.14
CA TRP A 137 -12.52 1.63 0.59
C TRP A 137 -13.97 1.72 0.10
N ARG A 138 -14.16 1.77 -1.22
CA ARG A 138 -15.46 2.09 -1.83
C ARG A 138 -16.34 0.87 -2.14
N GLY A 139 -15.76 -0.34 -2.20
CA GLY A 139 -16.48 -1.57 -2.56
C GLY A 139 -16.87 -1.65 -4.04
N THR A 140 -16.54 -0.62 -4.82
CA THR A 140 -16.75 -0.59 -6.26
C THR A 140 -15.83 -1.59 -6.94
N THR A 141 -16.39 -2.38 -7.86
CA THR A 141 -15.65 -3.36 -8.66
C THR A 141 -15.16 -2.72 -9.96
N PHE A 142 -13.92 -3.03 -10.34
CA PHE A 142 -13.26 -2.63 -11.57
C PHE A 142 -12.61 -3.85 -12.25
N GLY A 143 -12.06 -3.65 -13.44
CA GLY A 143 -11.35 -4.68 -14.21
C GLY A 143 -12.27 -5.45 -15.17
N SER A 144 -11.68 -6.42 -15.85
CA SER A 144 -12.36 -7.26 -16.85
C SER A 144 -11.86 -8.68 -16.76
N THR A 145 -12.75 -9.65 -16.94
CA THR A 145 -12.40 -11.08 -17.01
C THR A 145 -11.73 -11.45 -18.33
N GLU A 146 -11.69 -10.56 -19.33
CA GLU A 146 -11.13 -10.82 -20.65
C GLU A 146 -9.71 -10.27 -20.81
N SER A 147 -9.43 -9.09 -20.26
CA SER A 147 -8.15 -8.38 -20.38
C SER A 147 -7.87 -7.52 -19.15
N GLY A 148 -6.63 -7.04 -18.99
CA GLY A 148 -6.31 -6.05 -17.97
C GLY A 148 -6.84 -4.65 -18.31
N THR A 149 -7.00 -3.80 -17.31
CA THR A 149 -7.69 -2.50 -17.41
C THR A 149 -6.88 -1.42 -16.72
N GLU A 150 -6.68 -0.27 -17.38
CA GLU A 150 -6.14 0.93 -16.74
C GLU A 150 -7.28 1.78 -16.18
N ILE A 151 -7.12 2.24 -14.94
CA ILE A 151 -8.05 3.15 -14.27
C ILE A 151 -7.29 4.26 -13.55
N THR A 152 -7.93 5.41 -13.38
CA THR A 152 -7.48 6.47 -12.47
C THR A 152 -8.41 6.48 -11.26
N ILE A 153 -7.84 6.41 -10.05
CA ILE A 153 -8.63 6.30 -8.81
C ILE A 153 -8.22 7.39 -7.80
N PRO A 154 -9.18 8.05 -7.13
CA PRO A 154 -8.86 8.94 -6.01
C PRO A 154 -8.21 8.16 -4.87
N ALA A 155 -7.04 8.64 -4.44
CA ALA A 155 -6.23 8.12 -3.34
C ALA A 155 -5.85 9.26 -2.37
N PRO A 156 -6.84 9.89 -1.69
CA PRO A 156 -6.54 10.89 -0.66
C PRO A 156 -5.76 10.26 0.51
N LEU A 157 -5.14 11.10 1.34
CA LEU A 157 -4.46 10.64 2.55
C LEU A 157 -5.41 9.81 3.42
N GLY A 158 -4.98 8.61 3.79
CA GLY A 158 -5.71 7.65 4.62
C GLY A 158 -6.49 6.60 3.84
N GLU A 159 -6.59 6.75 2.51
CA GLU A 159 -7.23 5.82 1.59
C GLU A 159 -6.33 5.54 0.36
N PRO A 160 -5.15 4.92 0.54
CA PRO A 160 -4.28 4.56 -0.58
C PRO A 160 -5.00 3.63 -1.57
N ALA A 161 -4.64 3.64 -2.86
CA ALA A 161 -5.33 2.79 -3.83
C ALA A 161 -5.00 1.31 -3.58
N VAL A 162 -6.00 0.59 -3.05
CA VAL A 162 -5.88 -0.83 -2.67
C VAL A 162 -7.09 -1.57 -3.21
N PHE A 163 -6.83 -2.73 -3.78
CA PHE A 163 -7.83 -3.59 -4.37
C PHE A 163 -7.63 -5.03 -3.90
N TYR A 164 -8.71 -5.79 -3.85
CA TYR A 164 -8.66 -7.23 -3.66
C TYR A 164 -9.45 -7.94 -4.76
N ARG A 165 -9.10 -9.19 -5.08
CA ARG A 165 -9.83 -9.94 -6.12
C ARG A 165 -11.30 -10.12 -5.74
N LYS A 166 -12.23 -9.92 -6.68
CA LYS A 166 -13.64 -10.23 -6.45
C LYS A 166 -13.82 -11.71 -6.13
N GLY A 167 -14.55 -12.00 -5.06
CA GLY A 167 -14.73 -13.37 -4.56
C GLY A 167 -13.57 -13.90 -3.71
N SER A 168 -12.55 -13.08 -3.42
CA SER A 168 -11.49 -13.43 -2.49
C SER A 168 -11.98 -13.45 -1.06
N SER A 169 -11.94 -14.61 -0.40
CA SER A 169 -12.24 -14.71 1.04
C SER A 169 -11.27 -13.87 1.87
N VAL A 170 -10.01 -13.78 1.45
CA VAL A 170 -8.98 -12.93 2.07
C VAL A 170 -9.37 -11.45 1.96
N GLY A 171 -9.76 -11.00 0.76
CA GLY A 171 -10.15 -9.61 0.54
C GLY A 171 -11.39 -9.20 1.32
N GLU A 172 -12.42 -10.05 1.33
CA GLU A 172 -13.65 -9.80 2.09
C GLU A 172 -13.38 -9.79 3.61
N HIS A 173 -12.64 -10.76 4.13
CA HIS A 173 -12.30 -10.80 5.55
C HIS A 173 -11.42 -9.62 5.96
N PHE A 174 -10.46 -9.20 5.11
CA PHE A 174 -9.69 -7.99 5.36
C PHE A 174 -10.58 -6.75 5.43
N ARG A 175 -11.54 -6.59 4.51
CA ARG A 175 -12.49 -5.46 4.52
C ARG A 175 -13.34 -5.43 5.78
N GLU A 176 -13.80 -6.60 6.25
CA GLU A 176 -14.55 -6.76 7.50
C GLU A 176 -13.71 -6.32 8.72
N MET A 177 -12.54 -6.92 8.92
CA MET A 177 -11.60 -6.58 10.00
C MET A 177 -11.21 -5.10 10.00
N LEU A 178 -11.07 -4.51 8.81
CA LEU A 178 -10.76 -3.10 8.64
C LEU A 178 -11.91 -2.20 9.12
N GLY A 179 -13.16 -2.59 8.85
CA GLY A 179 -14.35 -1.89 9.32
C GLY A 179 -14.43 -1.86 10.85
N GLU A 180 -14.11 -2.97 11.51
CA GLU A 180 -14.09 -3.06 12.98
C GLU A 180 -12.99 -2.17 13.58
N LEU A 181 -11.77 -2.26 13.06
CA LEU A 181 -10.62 -1.57 13.66
C LEU A 181 -10.61 -0.06 13.41
N ILE A 182 -11.26 0.43 12.36
CA ILE A 182 -11.23 1.85 11.98
C ILE A 182 -12.45 2.64 12.46
N GLN A 183 -13.53 1.97 12.87
CA GLN A 183 -14.68 2.63 13.50
C GLN A 183 -14.45 3.03 14.97
N GLU A 184 -13.31 2.63 15.56
CA GLU A 184 -12.81 3.07 16.89
C GLU A 184 -11.83 4.26 16.82
#